data_AF-A0A6P7Q7X6-F1
#
_entry.id   AF-A0A6P7Q7X6-F1
#
_cell.length_a   1.000
_cell.length_b   1.000
_cell.length_c   1.000
_cell.angle_alpha   90.00
_cell.angle_beta   90.00
_cell.angle_gamma   90.00
#
_symmetry.space_group_name_H-M   'P 1'
#
loop_
_entity.id
_entity.type
_entity.pdbx_description
1 polymer ?
#
loop_
_entity_poly.entity_id
_entity_poly.type
_entity_poly.pdbx_seq_one_letter_code
_entity_poly.pdbx_strand_id
1 'polypeptide(L)'
;MEFNEVSLCGSSCADKIQTTQNNSPGPVTVVNTTVSVQMGSKALLCCFSTSPTKAVLITWIIKHRDLPSCTMLYKVDTKTNETNCLGRNITWASTPDHSPELQISAVALQHEGNYFCEMVTPEGNFERVYDLQVLVPPEVTYFPGKNRSAVCEAMAGKPAAQISWTPDGDCVTKSESHSNGTVTVRSTCHWEQNNVSVVSCVVSHLTGNRTLSIELSRGGSTATTASLLTILYVKMVLLGIILLHVGFVFFQKRNFTRT
;
A
#
# COMPACT_ATOMS: atom_id res chain seq x y z
N MET A 1 13.02 2.73 9.59
CA MET A 1 12.42 2.59 8.25
C MET A 1 13.48 3.06 7.28
N GLU A 2 14.11 2.11 6.60
CA GLU A 2 15.11 2.38 5.58
C GLU A 2 14.34 2.83 4.33
N PHE A 3 14.44 4.11 3.98
CA PHE A 3 13.79 4.65 2.80
C PHE A 3 14.60 4.15 1.60
N ASN A 4 14.05 3.21 0.82
CA ASN A 4 14.66 2.79 -0.43
C ASN A 4 14.82 4.02 -1.34
N GLU A 5 16.06 4.46 -1.56
CA GLU A 5 16.37 5.46 -2.59
C GLU A 5 16.17 4.81 -3.96
N VAL A 6 15.24 5.33 -4.76
CA VAL A 6 15.11 4.95 -6.16
C VAL A 6 15.97 5.92 -6.96
N SER A 7 17.25 5.58 -7.14
CA SER A 7 18.12 6.26 -8.11
C SER A 7 17.96 5.61 -9.48
N LEU A 8 17.27 6.30 -10.39
CA LEU A 8 17.14 5.88 -11.79
C LEU A 8 18.40 6.17 -12.62
N CYS A 9 19.41 6.82 -12.01
CA CYS A 9 20.66 7.13 -12.67
C CYS A 9 21.60 5.90 -12.82
N GLY A 10 21.30 4.76 -12.17
CA GLY A 10 22.18 3.58 -12.16
C GLY A 10 21.87 2.48 -13.18
N SER A 11 20.64 2.36 -13.70
CA SER A 11 20.23 1.20 -14.52
C SER A 11 19.70 1.53 -15.92
N SER A 12 19.44 2.81 -16.22
CA SER A 12 18.90 3.27 -17.52
C SER A 12 19.89 4.10 -18.36
N CYS A 13 21.06 4.46 -17.80
CA CYS A 13 21.99 5.39 -18.44
C CYS A 13 22.92 4.77 -19.50
N ALA A 14 22.66 3.55 -19.98
CA ALA A 14 23.42 2.94 -21.06
C ALA A 14 22.64 3.03 -22.39
N ASP A 15 22.68 4.18 -23.05
CA ASP A 15 22.22 4.26 -24.43
C ASP A 15 23.23 3.54 -25.35
N LYS A 16 22.74 2.52 -26.05
CA LYS A 16 23.43 1.90 -27.19
C LYS A 16 23.64 2.99 -28.25
N ILE A 17 24.90 3.30 -28.53
CA ILE A 17 25.31 4.15 -29.65
C ILE A 17 24.79 3.50 -30.95
N GLN A 18 23.72 4.02 -31.54
CA GLN A 18 23.39 3.74 -32.94
C GLN A 18 24.11 4.77 -33.81
N THR A 19 25.22 4.33 -34.39
CA THR A 19 25.95 5.05 -35.43
C THR A 19 25.13 5.06 -36.71
N THR A 20 24.56 6.20 -37.07
CA THR A 20 24.14 6.50 -38.44
C THR A 20 24.61 7.89 -38.82
N GLN A 21 25.62 7.94 -39.69
CA GLN A 21 26.00 9.13 -40.43
C GLN A 21 24.85 9.53 -41.36
N ASN A 22 24.40 10.79 -41.33
CA ASN A 22 24.18 11.61 -42.53
C ASN A 22 23.67 13.02 -42.20
N ASN A 23 24.15 13.98 -42.99
CA ASN A 23 23.90 15.42 -42.91
C ASN A 23 22.42 15.78 -43.15
N SER A 24 21.75 16.22 -42.09
CA SER A 24 20.53 17.04 -42.05
C SER A 24 20.36 17.53 -40.61
N PRO A 25 19.54 18.56 -40.28
CA PRO A 25 19.32 18.96 -38.88
C PRO A 25 18.86 17.72 -38.10
N GLY A 26 19.70 17.24 -37.17
CA GLY A 26 19.57 15.90 -36.61
C GLY A 26 18.23 15.68 -35.90
N PRO A 27 17.70 14.44 -35.92
CA PRO A 27 16.44 14.13 -35.28
C PRO A 27 16.53 14.31 -33.76
N VAL A 28 15.51 14.94 -33.17
CA VAL A 28 15.33 15.01 -31.71
C VAL A 28 15.34 13.58 -31.18
N THR A 29 16.32 13.25 -30.33
CA THR A 29 16.40 11.92 -29.71
C THR A 29 15.46 11.93 -28.51
N VAL A 30 14.27 11.33 -28.66
CA VAL A 30 13.24 11.25 -27.62
C VAL A 30 13.29 9.87 -26.96
N VAL A 31 13.51 9.85 -25.64
CA VAL A 31 13.45 8.63 -24.83
C VAL A 31 12.25 8.71 -23.88
N ASN A 32 11.26 7.83 -24.08
CA ASN A 32 10.07 7.73 -23.23
C ASN A 32 10.27 6.63 -22.18
N THR A 33 10.17 6.98 -20.89
CA THR A 33 10.38 6.06 -19.76
C THR A 33 9.22 6.15 -18.77
N THR A 34 8.60 5.02 -18.43
CA THR A 34 7.67 4.96 -17.29
C THR A 34 8.44 4.60 -16.03
N VAL A 35 8.25 5.37 -14.96
CA VAL A 35 8.87 5.12 -13.65
C VAL A 35 7.78 4.98 -12.59
N SER A 36 7.87 3.94 -11.77
CA SER A 36 7.04 3.78 -10.58
C SER A 36 7.83 4.07 -9.32
N VAL A 37 7.36 5.00 -8.48
CA VAL A 37 8.04 5.39 -7.23
C VAL A 37 7.08 5.28 -6.05
N GLN A 38 7.53 4.71 -4.94
CA GLN A 38 6.71 4.57 -3.75
C GLN A 38 6.48 5.93 -3.07
N MET A 39 5.25 6.19 -2.62
CA MET A 39 4.90 7.36 -1.81
C MET A 39 5.81 7.47 -0.58
N GLY A 40 6.24 8.69 -0.28
CA GLY A 40 7.14 9.02 0.83
C GLY A 40 8.62 8.77 0.54
N SER A 41 8.97 8.07 -0.54
CA SER A 41 10.38 7.88 -0.94
C SER A 41 10.92 9.05 -1.75
N LYS A 42 12.25 9.13 -1.87
CA LYS A 42 12.95 10.11 -2.71
C LYS A 42 12.99 9.62 -4.16
N ALA A 43 12.70 10.49 -5.12
CA ALA A 43 12.88 10.23 -6.54
C ALA A 43 13.97 11.14 -7.13
N LEU A 44 14.79 10.55 -8.00
CA LEU A 44 15.76 11.26 -8.83
C LEU A 44 15.49 10.94 -10.30
N LEU A 45 15.18 11.96 -11.10
CA LEU A 45 14.96 11.84 -12.54
C LEU A 45 16.14 12.46 -13.28
N CYS A 46 16.80 11.65 -14.09
CA CYS A 46 18.02 12.05 -14.80
C CYS A 46 17.64 12.63 -16.16
N CYS A 47 18.29 13.70 -16.60
CA CYS A 47 18.05 14.25 -17.94
C CYS A 47 18.74 13.40 -19.01
N PHE A 48 19.79 13.88 -19.67
CA PHE A 48 20.61 13.11 -20.60
C PHE A 48 22.02 12.85 -20.02
N SER A 49 22.63 11.73 -20.40
CA SER A 49 23.99 11.32 -19.97
C SER A 49 25.10 11.82 -20.90
N THR A 50 24.77 12.62 -21.91
CA THR A 50 25.78 13.37 -22.67
C THR A 50 26.44 14.38 -21.75
N SER A 51 27.75 14.60 -21.90
CA SER A 51 28.54 15.44 -20.98
C SER A 51 27.83 16.78 -20.73
N PRO A 52 27.37 17.06 -19.49
CA PRO A 52 26.66 18.30 -19.15
C PRO A 52 27.46 19.55 -19.49
N THR A 53 28.79 19.41 -19.63
CA THR A 53 29.74 20.46 -20.01
C THR A 53 29.50 21.10 -21.37
N LYS A 54 28.63 20.54 -22.22
CA LYS A 54 28.26 21.10 -23.54
C LYS A 54 26.86 21.70 -23.57
N ALA A 55 26.11 21.62 -22.47
CA ALA A 55 24.79 22.21 -22.39
C ALA A 55 24.88 23.75 -22.40
N VAL A 56 23.98 24.38 -23.13
CA VAL A 56 23.75 25.83 -23.13
C VAL A 56 22.54 26.16 -22.26
N LEU A 57 21.49 25.35 -22.37
CA LEU A 57 20.24 25.51 -21.65
C LEU A 57 19.70 24.15 -21.21
N ILE A 58 19.22 24.08 -19.97
CA ILE A 58 18.62 22.88 -19.40
C ILE A 58 17.26 23.27 -18.82
N THR A 59 16.22 22.56 -19.25
CA THR A 59 14.84 22.86 -18.88
C THR A 59 14.12 21.59 -18.44
N TRP A 60 13.50 21.62 -17.27
CA TRP A 60 12.48 20.64 -16.87
C TRP A 60 11.10 21.25 -17.03
N ILE A 61 10.20 20.57 -17.74
CA ILE A 61 8.78 20.92 -17.85
C ILE A 61 7.99 19.82 -17.14
N ILE A 62 7.20 20.18 -16.14
CA ILE A 62 6.44 19.25 -15.31
C ILE A 62 4.96 19.45 -15.58
N LYS A 63 4.27 18.38 -16.01
CA LYS A 63 2.84 18.37 -16.31
C LYS A 63 2.14 17.34 -15.43
N HIS A 64 1.34 17.82 -14.48
CA HIS A 64 0.43 16.97 -13.69
C HIS A 64 -0.96 16.97 -14.36
N ARG A 65 -1.85 16.04 -13.98
CA ARG A 65 -3.20 15.96 -14.56
C ARG A 65 -4.07 17.19 -14.23
N ASP A 66 -4.04 17.65 -12.98
CA ASP A 66 -4.99 18.64 -12.46
C ASP A 66 -4.34 19.97 -12.05
N LEU A 67 -3.05 20.16 -12.35
CA LEU A 67 -2.31 21.38 -12.04
C LEU A 67 -1.73 22.01 -13.32
N PRO A 68 -1.58 23.34 -13.37
CA PRO A 68 -0.89 23.98 -14.48
C PRO A 68 0.53 23.44 -14.60
N SER A 69 1.08 23.40 -15.81
CA SER A 69 2.47 23.02 -16.00
C SER A 69 3.40 23.97 -15.25
N CYS A 70 4.49 23.46 -14.71
CA CYS A 70 5.57 24.28 -14.17
C CYS A 70 6.90 23.93 -14.85
N THR A 71 7.86 24.83 -14.77
CA THR A 71 9.13 24.78 -15.46
C THR A 71 10.25 25.17 -14.53
N MET A 72 11.35 24.43 -14.61
CA MET A 72 12.64 24.76 -14.00
C MET A 72 13.66 24.93 -15.10
N LEU A 73 14.32 26.08 -15.14
CA LEU A 73 15.23 26.45 -16.20
C LEU A 73 16.60 26.79 -15.61
N TYR A 74 17.66 26.36 -16.28
CA TYR A 74 19.04 26.65 -15.93
C TYR A 74 19.83 27.07 -17.17
N LYS A 75 20.40 28.28 -17.12
CA LYS A 75 21.28 28.84 -18.15
C LYS A 75 22.72 28.61 -17.75
N VAL A 76 23.49 27.91 -18.57
CA VAL A 76 24.86 27.46 -18.24
C VAL A 76 25.87 28.61 -18.34
N ASP A 77 25.66 29.53 -19.30
CA ASP A 77 26.52 30.70 -19.56
C ASP A 77 26.51 31.71 -18.40
N THR A 78 25.32 32.07 -17.92
CA THR A 78 25.13 33.01 -16.81
C THR A 78 25.10 32.33 -15.45
N LYS A 79 25.06 31.00 -15.41
CA LYS A 79 24.88 30.17 -14.20
C LYS A 79 23.64 30.56 -13.39
N THR A 80 22.56 30.95 -14.06
CA THR A 80 21.32 31.40 -13.42
C THR A 80 20.24 30.31 -13.47
N ASN A 81 19.49 30.17 -12.39
CA ASN A 81 18.30 29.32 -12.32
C ASN A 81 17.02 30.15 -12.24
N GLU A 82 15.98 29.71 -12.94
CA GLU A 82 14.65 30.31 -12.91
C GLU A 82 13.63 29.18 -12.70
N THR A 83 12.64 29.36 -11.84
CA THR A 83 11.62 28.33 -11.58
C THR A 83 10.28 28.93 -11.20
N ASN A 84 9.20 28.35 -11.73
CA ASN A 84 7.83 28.63 -11.29
C ASN A 84 7.20 27.42 -10.56
N CYS A 85 8.00 26.40 -10.22
CA CYS A 85 7.56 25.21 -9.48
C CYS A 85 7.56 25.40 -7.94
N LEU A 86 7.50 26.65 -7.46
CA LEU A 86 7.49 26.95 -6.03
C LEU A 86 6.28 26.29 -5.34
N GLY A 87 6.51 25.71 -4.16
CA GLY A 87 5.48 25.00 -3.40
C GLY A 87 5.13 23.60 -3.91
N ARG A 88 5.80 23.10 -4.97
CA ARG A 88 5.57 21.75 -5.50
C ARG A 88 6.50 20.68 -4.96
N ASN A 89 7.41 21.02 -4.04
CA ASN A 89 8.42 20.10 -3.47
C ASN A 89 9.28 19.38 -4.54
N ILE A 90 9.58 20.09 -5.63
CA ILE A 90 10.44 19.65 -6.73
C ILE A 90 11.65 20.59 -6.79
N THR A 91 12.86 20.05 -6.82
CA THR A 91 14.11 20.83 -6.82
C THR A 91 15.14 20.21 -7.76
N TRP A 92 16.20 20.96 -8.08
CA TRP A 92 17.39 20.37 -8.67
C TRP A 92 18.10 19.53 -7.60
N ALA A 93 18.60 18.35 -7.97
CA ALA A 93 19.35 17.49 -7.04
C ALA A 93 20.72 18.10 -6.70
N SER A 94 21.33 18.77 -7.67
CA SER A 94 22.63 19.44 -7.55
C SER A 94 22.69 20.65 -8.48
N THR A 95 23.86 21.28 -8.61
CA THR A 95 24.08 22.32 -9.62
C THR A 95 23.97 21.71 -11.03
N PRO A 96 23.05 22.20 -11.89
CA PRO A 96 22.70 21.50 -13.15
C PRO A 96 23.81 21.43 -14.20
N ASP A 97 24.82 22.31 -14.11
CA ASP A 97 26.04 22.26 -14.92
C ASP A 97 26.92 21.02 -14.63
N HIS A 98 26.74 20.40 -13.45
CA HIS A 98 27.41 19.15 -13.08
C HIS A 98 26.47 17.95 -13.22
N SER A 99 25.26 18.03 -12.65
CA SER A 99 24.22 17.02 -12.84
C SER A 99 22.84 17.66 -12.92
N PRO A 100 22.17 17.61 -14.11
CA PRO A 100 20.85 18.21 -14.35
C PRO A 100 19.68 17.34 -13.85
N GLU A 101 19.88 16.63 -12.75
CA GLU A 101 18.86 15.77 -12.15
C GLU A 101 17.76 16.59 -11.44
N LEU A 102 16.52 16.19 -11.67
CA LEU A 102 15.36 16.65 -10.91
C LEU A 102 15.17 15.73 -9.71
N GLN A 103 14.94 16.33 -8.54
CA GLN A 103 14.70 15.64 -7.28
C GLN A 103 13.29 15.92 -6.75
N ILE A 104 12.65 14.87 -6.24
CA ILE A 104 11.48 14.93 -5.38
C ILE A 104 11.86 14.29 -4.05
N SER A 105 11.99 15.08 -2.99
CA SER A 105 12.49 14.58 -1.71
C SER A 105 11.54 13.59 -1.03
N ALA A 106 10.23 13.79 -1.18
CA ALA A 106 9.20 12.90 -0.68
C ALA A 106 8.05 12.83 -1.70
N VAL A 107 7.98 11.71 -2.43
CA VAL A 107 6.97 11.48 -3.46
C VAL A 107 5.57 11.40 -2.83
N ALA A 108 4.57 11.92 -3.56
CA ALA A 108 3.19 12.08 -3.12
C ALA A 108 2.29 11.98 -4.36
N LEU A 109 1.01 11.65 -4.20
CA LEU A 109 0.09 11.41 -5.34
C LEU A 109 0.05 12.58 -6.35
N GLN A 110 0.16 13.82 -5.86
CA GLN A 110 0.18 15.02 -6.70
C GLN A 110 1.39 15.10 -7.65
N HIS A 111 2.46 14.35 -7.36
CA HIS A 111 3.65 14.30 -8.20
C HIS A 111 3.47 13.39 -9.41
N GLU A 112 2.37 12.63 -9.49
CA GLU A 112 2.05 11.82 -10.67
C GLU A 112 1.89 12.71 -11.91
N GLY A 113 2.44 12.27 -13.04
CA GLY A 113 2.38 13.01 -14.29
C GLY A 113 3.64 12.88 -15.14
N ASN A 114 3.74 13.76 -16.14
CA ASN A 114 4.81 13.75 -17.11
C ASN A 114 5.90 14.77 -16.78
N TYR A 115 7.14 14.33 -16.83
CA TYR A 115 8.32 15.17 -16.60
C TYR A 115 9.18 15.14 -17.85
N PHE A 116 9.34 16.30 -18.48
CA PHE A 116 10.11 16.47 -19.70
C PHE A 116 11.41 17.17 -19.34
N CYS A 117 12.54 16.59 -19.71
CA CYS A 117 13.80 17.29 -19.67
C CYS A 117 14.25 17.62 -21.09
N GLU A 118 14.51 18.90 -21.34
CA GLU A 118 15.08 19.41 -22.58
C GLU A 118 16.49 19.93 -22.31
N MET A 119 17.45 19.47 -23.09
CA MET A 119 18.84 19.94 -23.06
C MET A 119 19.23 20.46 -24.43
N VAL A 120 19.63 21.73 -24.49
CA VAL A 120 20.11 22.38 -25.71
C VAL A 120 21.64 22.39 -25.69
N THR A 121 22.25 21.86 -26.75
CA THR A 121 23.70 21.86 -26.96
C THR A 121 24.02 22.42 -28.35
N PRO A 122 25.26 22.85 -28.63
CA PRO A 122 25.68 23.22 -29.98
C PRO A 122 25.49 22.10 -31.02
N GLU A 123 25.54 20.83 -30.58
CA GLU A 123 25.39 19.65 -31.43
C GLU A 123 23.92 19.28 -31.72
N GLY A 124 22.97 19.81 -30.94
CA GLY A 124 21.55 19.52 -31.10
C GLY A 124 20.76 19.61 -29.79
N ASN A 125 19.45 19.33 -29.91
CA ASN A 125 18.51 19.34 -28.80
C ASN A 125 18.17 17.91 -28.41
N PHE A 126 18.18 17.64 -27.10
CA PHE A 126 17.88 16.33 -26.53
C PHE A 126 16.66 16.44 -25.63
N GLU A 127 15.74 15.48 -25.73
CA GLU A 127 14.53 15.44 -24.92
C GLU A 127 14.38 14.07 -24.25
N ARG A 128 14.14 14.06 -22.95
CA ARG A 128 13.77 12.86 -22.21
C ARG A 128 12.43 13.05 -21.52
N VAL A 129 11.56 12.07 -21.65
CA VAL A 129 10.22 12.11 -21.08
C VAL A 129 10.04 10.99 -20.07
N TYR A 130 9.62 11.35 -18.86
CA TYR A 130 9.20 10.40 -17.83
C TYR A 130 7.69 10.44 -17.65
N ASP A 131 7.07 9.27 -17.57
CA ASP A 131 5.74 9.07 -16.97
C ASP A 131 5.94 8.57 -15.54
N LEU A 132 5.82 9.48 -14.56
CA LEU A 132 5.99 9.15 -13.15
C LEU A 132 4.68 8.68 -12.55
N GLN A 133 4.66 7.43 -12.13
CA GLN A 133 3.55 6.79 -11.44
C GLN A 133 3.87 6.62 -9.95
N VAL A 134 2.90 6.96 -9.09
CA VAL A 134 3.07 6.82 -7.65
C VAL A 134 2.47 5.50 -7.16
N LEU A 135 3.28 4.74 -6.42
CA LEU A 135 2.85 3.52 -5.73
C LEU A 135 2.50 3.84 -4.28
N VAL A 136 1.35 3.35 -3.81
CA VAL A 136 0.91 3.51 -2.41
C VAL A 136 0.81 2.11 -1.78
N PRO A 137 1.66 1.77 -0.79
CA PRO A 137 1.53 0.52 -0.07
C PRO A 137 0.17 0.45 0.63
N PRO A 138 -0.59 -0.65 0.48
CA PRO A 138 -1.87 -0.79 1.18
C PRO A 138 -1.64 -0.97 2.69
N GLU A 139 -2.51 -0.39 3.50
CA GLU A 139 -2.61 -0.76 4.91
C GLU A 139 -3.40 -2.06 5.04
N VAL A 140 -2.77 -3.09 5.59
CA VAL A 140 -3.35 -4.44 5.64
C VAL A 140 -3.91 -4.72 7.02
N THR A 141 -5.22 -4.99 7.09
CA THR A 141 -5.89 -5.47 8.29
C THR A 141 -6.53 -6.82 8.03
N TYR A 142 -6.63 -7.62 9.09
CA TYR A 142 -7.17 -8.97 9.03
C TYR A 142 -7.73 -9.35 10.39
N PHE A 143 -8.86 -10.03 10.39
CA PHE A 143 -9.52 -10.42 11.63
C PHE A 143 -10.46 -11.61 11.42
N PRO A 144 -10.64 -12.46 12.45
CA PRO A 144 -11.62 -13.52 12.41
C PRO A 144 -13.04 -12.93 12.37
N GLY A 145 -13.88 -13.51 11.53
CA GLY A 145 -15.31 -13.23 11.50
C GLY A 145 -16.13 -14.23 12.32
N LYS A 146 -17.46 -14.10 12.24
CA LYS A 146 -18.40 -15.04 12.87
C LYS A 146 -18.52 -16.30 12.02
N ASN A 147 -18.91 -17.42 12.63
CA ASN A 147 -19.18 -18.69 11.94
C ASN A 147 -18.00 -19.13 11.04
N ARG A 148 -16.79 -19.29 11.61
CA ARG A 148 -15.62 -19.79 10.86
C ARG A 148 -15.31 -19.00 9.58
N SER A 149 -15.51 -17.69 9.62
CA SER A 149 -15.10 -16.78 8.54
C SER A 149 -13.86 -16.00 8.92
N ALA A 150 -13.19 -15.44 7.92
CA ALA A 150 -12.10 -14.50 8.10
C ALA A 150 -12.23 -13.36 7.10
N VAL A 151 -11.76 -12.18 7.50
CA VAL A 151 -11.71 -10.99 6.66
C VAL A 151 -10.26 -10.58 6.50
N CYS A 152 -9.88 -10.22 5.29
CA CYS A 152 -8.61 -9.58 4.97
C CYS A 152 -8.88 -8.36 4.10
N GLU A 153 -8.28 -7.24 4.46
CA GLU A 153 -8.54 -5.94 3.83
C GLU A 153 -7.21 -5.25 3.56
N ALA A 154 -6.99 -4.89 2.29
CA ALA A 154 -5.87 -4.10 1.82
C ALA A 154 -6.39 -2.71 1.46
N MET A 155 -6.22 -1.76 2.37
CA MET A 155 -6.82 -0.43 2.31
C MET A 155 -5.96 0.54 1.50
N ALA A 156 -6.60 1.33 0.64
CA ALA A 156 -6.01 2.46 -0.08
C ALA A 156 -4.66 2.17 -0.79
N GLY A 157 -4.52 0.98 -1.38
CA GLY A 157 -3.36 0.62 -2.19
C GLY A 157 -3.38 1.28 -3.58
N LYS A 158 -2.20 1.57 -4.14
CA LYS A 158 -2.06 1.99 -5.54
C LYS A 158 -0.85 1.27 -6.17
N PRO A 159 -1.05 0.40 -7.18
CA PRO A 159 -2.34 -0.06 -7.72
C PRO A 159 -3.14 -0.92 -6.72
N ALA A 160 -4.32 -1.40 -7.12
CA ALA A 160 -5.10 -2.31 -6.30
C ALA A 160 -4.28 -3.57 -5.94
N ALA A 161 -4.25 -3.93 -4.66
CA ALA A 161 -3.61 -5.15 -4.20
C ALA A 161 -4.44 -6.39 -4.55
N GLN A 162 -3.78 -7.53 -4.69
CA GLN A 162 -4.45 -8.81 -4.88
C GLN A 162 -4.50 -9.57 -3.56
N ILE A 163 -5.65 -10.13 -3.22
CA ILE A 163 -5.84 -10.94 -2.02
C ILE A 163 -6.13 -12.38 -2.43
N SER A 164 -5.35 -13.31 -1.88
CA SER A 164 -5.61 -14.75 -1.96
C SER A 164 -5.54 -15.39 -0.57
N TRP A 165 -6.05 -16.61 -0.46
CA TRP A 165 -6.16 -17.32 0.81
C TRP A 165 -5.52 -18.70 0.74
N THR A 166 -5.09 -19.21 1.88
CA THR A 166 -4.55 -20.58 1.98
C THR A 166 -4.94 -21.18 3.34
N PRO A 167 -5.67 -22.32 3.37
CA PRO A 167 -6.26 -23.03 2.23
C PRO A 167 -7.38 -22.23 1.56
N ASP A 168 -7.78 -22.65 0.36
CA ASP A 168 -8.92 -22.07 -0.35
C ASP A 168 -10.20 -22.20 0.48
N GLY A 169 -11.09 -21.20 0.37
CA GLY A 169 -12.39 -21.16 1.03
C GLY A 169 -13.42 -20.47 0.16
N ASP A 170 -14.66 -20.39 0.65
CA ASP A 170 -15.76 -19.74 -0.06
C ASP A 170 -15.67 -18.22 0.14
N CYS A 171 -15.07 -17.55 -0.83
CA CYS A 171 -14.63 -16.17 -0.72
C CYS A 171 -15.48 -15.19 -1.55
N VAL A 172 -15.77 -14.04 -0.97
CA VAL A 172 -16.31 -12.87 -1.67
C VAL A 172 -15.31 -11.73 -1.54
N THR A 173 -14.78 -11.27 -2.67
CA THR A 173 -13.85 -10.15 -2.75
C THR A 173 -14.52 -8.94 -3.40
N LYS A 174 -14.39 -7.77 -2.78
CA LYS A 174 -14.92 -6.49 -3.27
C LYS A 174 -13.78 -5.48 -3.35
N SER A 175 -13.87 -4.58 -4.33
CA SER A 175 -12.95 -3.46 -4.52
C SER A 175 -13.69 -2.14 -4.52
N GLU A 176 -13.19 -1.16 -3.79
CA GLU A 176 -13.69 0.21 -3.75
C GLU A 176 -12.60 1.17 -4.21
N SER A 177 -12.89 1.95 -5.25
CA SER A 177 -11.98 2.97 -5.77
C SER A 177 -12.21 4.31 -5.08
N HIS A 178 -11.13 4.96 -4.68
CA HIS A 178 -11.15 6.27 -4.03
C HIS A 178 -10.89 7.38 -5.05
N SER A 179 -11.32 8.61 -4.73
CA SER A 179 -11.13 9.79 -5.59
C SER A 179 -9.65 10.14 -5.82
N ASN A 180 -8.77 9.79 -4.89
CA ASN A 180 -7.32 9.99 -4.98
C ASN A 180 -6.60 8.92 -5.82
N GLY A 181 -7.35 8.02 -6.48
CA GLY A 181 -6.83 6.97 -7.35
C GLY A 181 -6.29 5.74 -6.63
N THR A 182 -6.42 5.66 -5.31
CA THR A 182 -6.14 4.43 -4.53
C THR A 182 -7.35 3.49 -4.54
N VAL A 183 -7.15 2.22 -4.19
CA VAL A 183 -8.19 1.19 -4.15
C VAL A 183 -8.10 0.42 -2.84
N THR A 184 -9.24 0.24 -2.18
CA THR A 184 -9.39 -0.70 -1.06
C THR A 184 -9.93 -2.02 -1.57
N VAL A 185 -9.24 -3.12 -1.28
CA VAL A 185 -9.69 -4.47 -1.62
C VAL A 185 -10.00 -5.23 -0.34
N ARG A 186 -11.20 -5.77 -0.23
CA ARG A 186 -11.67 -6.51 0.94
C ARG A 186 -12.15 -7.89 0.53
N SER A 187 -11.55 -8.92 1.10
CA SER A 187 -11.92 -10.32 0.88
C SER A 187 -12.47 -10.91 2.18
N THR A 188 -13.62 -11.57 2.09
CA THR A 188 -14.23 -12.30 3.21
C THR A 188 -14.45 -13.73 2.78
N CYS A 189 -13.91 -14.69 3.55
CA CYS A 189 -13.97 -16.11 3.23
C CYS A 189 -14.58 -16.91 4.37
N HIS A 190 -15.20 -18.02 4.01
CA HIS A 190 -15.77 -19.00 4.94
C HIS A 190 -15.18 -20.39 4.68
N TRP A 191 -15.01 -21.17 5.75
CA TRP A 191 -14.56 -22.56 5.67
C TRP A 191 -15.54 -23.48 6.41
N GLU A 192 -16.29 -24.27 5.63
CA GLU A 192 -17.24 -25.25 6.16
C GLU A 192 -16.54 -26.39 6.91
N GLN A 193 -15.36 -26.83 6.44
CA GLN A 193 -14.69 -27.98 7.05
C GLN A 193 -14.10 -27.63 8.42
N ASN A 194 -14.50 -28.40 9.44
CA ASN A 194 -14.03 -28.24 10.82
C ASN A 194 -12.54 -28.58 11.03
N ASN A 195 -11.88 -29.19 10.04
CA ASN A 195 -10.46 -29.55 10.11
C ASN A 195 -9.52 -28.35 9.90
N VAL A 196 -9.99 -27.26 9.27
CA VAL A 196 -9.20 -26.03 9.09
C VAL A 196 -9.28 -25.18 10.36
N SER A 197 -8.20 -25.03 11.11
CA SER A 197 -8.18 -24.16 12.30
C SER A 197 -7.50 -22.82 12.04
N VAL A 198 -6.55 -22.79 11.11
CA VAL A 198 -5.75 -21.62 10.77
C VAL A 198 -5.81 -21.41 9.26
N VAL A 199 -6.01 -20.16 8.86
CA VAL A 199 -6.03 -19.72 7.45
C VAL A 199 -5.03 -18.59 7.28
N SER A 200 -4.44 -18.48 6.10
CA SER A 200 -3.50 -17.40 5.78
C SER A 200 -4.06 -16.53 4.67
N CYS A 201 -4.09 -15.21 4.90
CA CYS A 201 -4.33 -14.23 3.86
C CYS A 201 -2.98 -13.84 3.23
N VAL A 202 -2.89 -13.87 1.91
CA VAL A 202 -1.75 -13.39 1.13
C VAL A 202 -2.18 -12.15 0.37
N VAL A 203 -1.59 -11.00 0.74
CA VAL A 203 -1.75 -9.73 0.04
C VAL A 203 -0.54 -9.50 -0.86
N SER A 204 -0.77 -9.46 -2.16
CA SER A 204 0.26 -9.21 -3.18
C SER A 204 0.14 -7.78 -3.71
N HIS A 205 1.24 -7.04 -3.68
CA HIS A 205 1.29 -5.64 -4.13
C HIS A 205 2.69 -5.28 -4.66
N LEU A 206 2.79 -4.30 -5.57
CA LEU A 206 4.06 -3.89 -6.18
C LEU A 206 5.09 -3.37 -5.16
N THR A 207 4.63 -2.90 -4.00
CA THR A 207 5.50 -2.43 -2.89
C THR A 207 5.91 -3.56 -1.94
N GLY A 208 5.55 -4.81 -2.25
CA GLY A 208 5.89 -5.99 -1.49
C GLY A 208 4.67 -6.80 -1.05
N ASN A 209 4.91 -8.10 -0.86
CA ASN A 209 3.90 -9.05 -0.43
C ASN A 209 3.83 -9.13 1.10
N ARG A 210 2.64 -9.45 1.61
CA ARG A 210 2.36 -9.67 3.03
C ARG A 210 1.54 -10.95 3.20
N THR A 211 1.91 -11.78 4.16
CA THR A 211 1.17 -13.00 4.48
C THR A 211 0.94 -13.07 5.97
N LEU A 212 -0.31 -13.23 6.38
CA LEU A 212 -0.72 -13.24 7.79
C LEU A 212 -1.68 -14.39 8.05
N SER A 213 -1.49 -15.08 9.17
CA SER A 213 -2.30 -16.23 9.57
C SER A 213 -3.32 -15.81 10.62
N ILE A 214 -4.53 -16.38 10.52
CA ILE A 214 -5.70 -16.08 11.35
C ILE A 214 -6.24 -17.40 11.89
N GLU A 215 -6.49 -17.45 13.19
CA GLU A 215 -7.19 -18.58 13.81
C GLU A 215 -8.71 -18.40 13.64
N LEU A 216 -9.38 -19.42 13.10
CA LEU A 216 -10.83 -19.40 12.89
C LEU A 216 -11.57 -19.59 14.21
N SER A 217 -12.64 -18.82 14.40
CA SER A 217 -13.56 -19.01 15.53
C SER A 217 -14.24 -20.38 15.41
N ARG A 218 -14.01 -21.28 16.37
CA ARG A 218 -14.77 -22.54 16.46
C ARG A 218 -16.24 -22.17 16.66
N GLY A 219 -17.06 -22.44 15.64
CA GLY A 219 -18.51 -22.29 15.70
C GLY A 219 -19.08 -23.21 16.79
N GLY A 220 -19.13 -22.70 18.00
CA GLY A 220 -19.61 -23.40 19.16
C GLY A 220 -19.98 -22.38 20.21
N SER A 221 -21.25 -21.96 20.21
CA SER A 221 -21.91 -21.59 21.46
C SER A 221 -21.93 -22.83 22.34
N THR A 222 -20.80 -23.17 22.95
CA THR A 222 -20.81 -24.03 24.11
C THR A 222 -21.27 -23.15 25.27
N ALA A 223 -22.57 -22.89 25.34
CA ALA A 223 -23.24 -23.03 26.61
C ALA A 223 -23.05 -24.50 26.99
N THR A 224 -21.85 -24.78 27.51
CA THR A 224 -21.29 -26.11 27.70
C THR A 224 -22.32 -26.95 28.43
N THR A 225 -22.41 -28.24 28.10
CA THR A 225 -23.09 -29.25 28.92
C THR A 225 -22.75 -29.13 30.42
N ALA A 226 -21.59 -28.58 30.77
CA ALA A 226 -21.19 -28.20 32.13
C ALA A 226 -22.12 -27.14 32.80
N SER A 227 -22.71 -26.22 32.04
CA SER A 227 -23.69 -25.25 32.52
C SER A 227 -25.04 -25.92 32.85
N LEU A 228 -25.48 -26.89 32.04
CA LEU A 228 -26.70 -27.65 32.32
C LEU A 228 -26.51 -28.59 33.52
N LEU A 229 -25.34 -29.24 33.63
CA LEU A 229 -25.01 -30.09 34.77
C LEU A 229 -24.88 -29.29 36.08
N THR A 230 -24.29 -28.10 36.04
CA THR A 230 -24.25 -27.22 37.22
C THR A 230 -25.65 -26.70 37.60
N ILE A 231 -26.49 -26.33 36.63
CA ILE A 231 -27.89 -25.95 36.90
C ILE A 231 -28.68 -27.13 37.51
N LEU A 232 -28.51 -28.34 36.98
CA LEU A 232 -29.17 -29.55 37.50
C LEU A 232 -28.69 -29.85 38.94
N TYR A 233 -27.39 -29.77 39.19
CA TYR A 233 -26.80 -29.99 40.51
C TYR A 233 -27.33 -28.98 41.55
N VAL A 234 -27.35 -27.69 41.22
CA VAL A 234 -27.89 -26.64 42.11
C VAL A 234 -29.37 -26.89 42.43
N LYS A 235 -30.17 -27.32 41.44
CA LYS A 235 -31.58 -27.68 41.67
C LYS A 235 -31.73 -28.88 42.60
N MET A 236 -30.91 -29.92 42.45
CA MET A 236 -30.95 -31.10 43.33
C MET A 236 -30.57 -30.76 44.78
N VAL A 237 -29.57 -29.89 44.98
CA VAL A 237 -29.16 -29.42 46.32
C VAL A 237 -30.29 -28.62 46.97
N LEU A 238 -30.92 -27.69 46.24
CA LEU A 238 -32.07 -26.92 46.74
C LEU A 238 -33.24 -27.83 47.12
N LEU A 239 -33.54 -28.85 46.32
CA LEU A 239 -34.60 -29.81 46.61
C LEU A 239 -34.30 -30.62 47.87
N GLY A 240 -33.04 -31.02 48.07
CA GLY A 240 -32.59 -31.68 49.30
C GLY A 240 -32.75 -30.80 50.54
N ILE A 241 -32.38 -29.52 50.46
CA ILE A 241 -32.54 -28.55 51.56
C ILE A 241 -34.02 -28.35 51.90
N ILE A 242 -34.90 -28.24 50.89
CA ILE A 242 -36.34 -28.12 51.09
C ILE A 242 -36.89 -29.35 51.80
N LEU A 243 -36.49 -30.56 51.39
CA LEU A 243 -36.92 -31.81 52.04
C LEU A 243 -36.45 -31.90 53.50
N LEU A 244 -35.24 -31.44 53.81
CA LEU A 244 -34.74 -31.38 55.19
C LEU A 244 -35.56 -30.40 56.05
N HIS A 245 -35.89 -29.22 55.53
CA HIS A 245 -36.75 -28.27 56.24
C HIS A 245 -38.16 -28.81 56.45
N VAL A 246 -38.78 -29.43 55.45
CA VAL A 246 -40.10 -30.05 55.57
C VAL A 246 -40.06 -31.21 56.58
N GLY A 247 -39.02 -32.04 56.54
CA GLY A 247 -38.81 -33.12 57.49
C GLY A 247 -38.65 -32.61 58.93
N PHE A 248 -37.88 -31.53 59.12
CA PHE A 248 -37.69 -30.90 60.43
C PHE A 248 -38.98 -30.29 60.98
N VAL A 249 -39.75 -29.57 60.16
CA VAL A 249 -41.07 -29.04 60.54
C VAL A 249 -42.04 -30.17 60.91
N PHE A 250 -42.05 -31.26 60.14
CA PHE A 250 -42.87 -32.43 60.45
C PHE A 250 -42.46 -33.09 61.78
N PHE A 251 -41.16 -33.20 62.04
CA PHE A 251 -40.63 -33.74 63.30
C PHE A 251 -40.96 -32.85 64.50
N GLN A 252 -40.85 -31.52 64.37
CA GLN A 252 -41.27 -30.60 65.42
C GLN A 252 -42.78 -30.69 65.69
N LYS A 253 -43.61 -30.78 64.64
CA LYS A 253 -45.06 -30.96 64.79
C LYS A 253 -45.44 -32.26 65.51
N ARG A 254 -44.71 -33.35 65.24
CA ARG A 254 -44.91 -34.66 65.91
C ARG A 254 -44.45 -34.67 67.37
N ASN A 255 -43.42 -33.90 67.72
CA ASN A 255 -43.00 -33.74 69.11
C ASN A 255 -43.96 -32.84 69.91
N PHE A 256 -44.55 -31.82 69.29
CA PHE A 256 -45.54 -30.96 69.96
C PHE A 256 -46.87 -31.67 70.27
N THR A 257 -47.25 -32.70 69.51
CA THR A 257 -48.46 -33.50 69.75
C THR A 257 -48.28 -34.64 70.75
N ARG A 258 -47.08 -34.77 71.36
CA ARG A 258 -46.76 -35.82 72.35
C ARG A 258 -46.52 -35.24 73.77
N THR A 259 -46.96 -34.01 74.01
CA THR A 259 -47.03 -33.36 75.33
C THR A 259 -48.47 -33.02 75.62
#